data_AF-A0A1G4T6B3-F1
#
_entry.id   AF-A0A1G4T6B3-F1
#
_cell.length_a   1.000
_cell.length_b   1.000
_cell.length_c   1.000
_cell.angle_alpha   90.00
_cell.angle_beta   90.00
_cell.angle_gamma   90.00
#
_symmetry.space_group_name_H-M   'P 1'
#
loop_
_entity.id
_entity.type
_entity.pdbx_description
1 polymer ?
#
loop_
_entity_poly.entity_id
_entity_poly.type
_entity_poly.pdbx_seq_one_letter_code
_entity_poly.pdbx_strand_id
1 'polypeptide(L)'
;MGMRYIKVFVLLLVVIAVYACNNDAHKKDGVTLYKGLYSAGPEIKSFKDCDSGQEFWAVDSSAQLELQYSQLNFEKPYEPVYVEVEGIKSKSGDVGRGSEYDSTLVVKKVVKITKEIPQDVCN
;
A
#
# COMPACT_ATOMS: atom_id res chain seq x y z
N MET A 1 -34.74 -46.90 -19.93
CA MET A 1 -33.45 -46.15 -19.97
C MET A 1 -33.50 -44.76 -19.33
N GLY A 2 -34.64 -44.05 -19.23
CA GLY A 2 -34.70 -42.67 -18.71
C GLY A 2 -34.40 -42.42 -17.22
N MET A 3 -34.55 -43.42 -16.34
CA MET A 3 -34.37 -43.25 -14.88
C MET A 3 -32.91 -43.07 -14.44
N ARG A 4 -31.94 -43.59 -15.21
CA ARG A 4 -30.49 -43.44 -14.92
C ARG A 4 -29.98 -42.05 -15.30
N TYR A 5 -30.51 -41.46 -16.37
CA TYR A 5 -30.12 -40.12 -16.80
C TYR A 5 -30.63 -39.04 -15.86
N ILE A 6 -31.84 -39.19 -15.29
CA ILE A 6 -32.38 -38.24 -14.31
C ILE A 6 -31.49 -38.17 -13.05
N LYS A 7 -31.04 -39.32 -12.54
CA LYS A 7 -30.13 -39.36 -11.38
C LYS A 7 -28.77 -38.73 -11.70
N VAL A 8 -28.22 -38.99 -12.90
CA VAL A 8 -26.96 -38.38 -13.35
C VAL A 8 -27.11 -36.87 -13.52
N PHE A 9 -28.25 -36.39 -14.05
CA PHE A 9 -28.51 -34.98 -14.26
C PHE A 9 -28.67 -34.20 -12.95
N VAL A 10 -29.36 -34.79 -11.97
CA VAL A 10 -29.50 -34.22 -10.61
C VAL A 10 -28.16 -34.17 -9.89
N LEU A 11 -27.31 -35.20 -10.05
CA LEU A 11 -25.98 -35.23 -9.45
C LEU A 11 -25.04 -34.17 -10.07
N LEU A 12 -25.18 -33.89 -11.36
CA LEU A 12 -24.42 -32.86 -12.07
C LEU A 12 -24.79 -31.43 -11.63
N LEU A 13 -26.07 -31.17 -11.33
CA LEU A 13 -26.53 -29.85 -10.86
C LEU A 13 -26.05 -29.51 -9.44
N VAL A 14 -25.89 -30.51 -8.56
CA VAL A 14 -25.38 -30.31 -7.19
C VAL A 14 -23.89 -29.95 -7.19
N VAL A 15 -23.11 -30.48 -8.15
CA VAL A 15 -21.67 -30.18 -8.28
C VAL A 15 -21.42 -28.74 -8.73
N ILE A 16 -22.31 -28.14 -9.53
CA ILE A 16 -22.16 -26.76 -10.00
C ILE A 16 -22.45 -25.76 -8.87
N ALA A 17 -23.36 -26.09 -7.95
CA ALA A 17 -23.74 -25.20 -6.85
C ALA A 17 -22.66 -25.03 -5.77
N VAL A 18 -21.76 -26.01 -5.59
CA VAL A 18 -20.64 -25.92 -4.62
C VAL A 18 -19.42 -25.13 -5.12
N TYR A 19 -19.36 -24.78 -6.40
CA TYR A 19 -18.31 -23.90 -6.94
C TYR A 19 -18.64 -22.40 -6.80
N ALA A 20 -19.85 -22.05 -6.37
CA ALA A 20 -20.31 -20.67 -6.23
C ALA A 20 -20.22 -20.16 -4.77
N CYS A 21 -19.14 -20.47 -4.06
CA CYS A 21 -18.88 -19.89 -2.74
C CYS A 21 -17.60 -19.05 -2.73
N ASN A 22 -17.85 -17.78 -2.39
CA ASN A 22 -16.97 -16.76 -1.81
C ASN A 22 -15.73 -16.33 -2.58
N ASN A 23 -15.89 -15.20 -3.27
CA ASN A 23 -14.85 -14.18 -3.18
C ASN A 23 -15.49 -12.81 -2.95
N ASP A 24 -16.07 -12.61 -1.76
CA ASP A 24 -16.25 -11.28 -1.18
C ASP A 24 -14.88 -10.73 -0.76
N ALA A 25 -13.98 -10.60 -1.74
CA ALA A 25 -12.87 -9.69 -1.64
C ALA A 25 -13.51 -8.30 -1.63
N HIS A 26 -13.86 -7.82 -0.43
CA HIS A 26 -14.09 -6.42 -0.16
C HIS A 26 -12.90 -5.67 -0.76
N LYS A 27 -13.07 -5.18 -2.00
CA LYS A 27 -12.17 -4.22 -2.63
C LYS A 27 -12.30 -2.95 -1.81
N LYS A 28 -11.54 -2.89 -0.71
CA LYS A 28 -11.18 -1.63 -0.06
C LYS A 28 -10.31 -0.92 -1.09
N ASP A 29 -10.98 -0.17 -1.97
CA ASP A 29 -10.46 0.85 -2.89
C ASP A 29 -8.94 1.03 -2.89
N GLY A 30 -8.16 0.10 -3.45
CA GLY A 30 -6.70 0.22 -3.66
C GLY A 30 -5.80 0.63 -2.46
N VAL A 31 -6.33 0.79 -1.26
CA VAL A 31 -5.64 1.36 -0.09
C VAL A 31 -4.98 0.21 0.66
N THR A 32 -3.65 0.26 0.69
CA THR A 32 -2.79 -0.72 1.36
C THR A 32 -2.00 -0.04 2.46
N LEU A 33 -1.72 -0.77 3.54
CA LEU A 33 -0.80 -0.33 4.59
C LEU A 33 0.64 -0.54 4.11
N TYR A 34 1.41 0.54 4.03
CA TYR A 34 2.84 0.52 3.73
C TYR A 34 3.63 0.85 4.98
N LYS A 35 4.74 0.14 5.17
CA LYS A 35 5.68 0.33 6.27
C LYS A 35 7.04 0.65 5.68
N GLY A 36 7.60 1.77 6.07
CA GLY A 36 8.71 2.33 5.34
C GLY A 36 9.50 3.38 6.09
N LEU A 37 10.60 3.78 5.47
CA LEU A 37 11.34 4.97 5.83
C LEU A 37 10.86 6.12 4.96
N TYR A 38 10.33 7.16 5.60
CA TYR A 38 9.95 8.38 4.94
C TYR A 38 10.97 9.47 5.23
N SER A 39 11.40 10.18 4.20
CA SER A 39 12.21 11.37 4.33
C SER A 39 11.66 12.47 3.44
N ALA A 40 11.62 13.67 3.98
CA ALA A 40 11.16 14.85 3.29
C ALA A 40 12.11 16.02 3.48
N GLY A 41 12.25 16.79 2.41
CA GLY A 41 12.85 18.12 2.43
C GLY A 41 12.29 18.99 1.31
N PRO A 42 12.88 20.16 1.07
CA PRO A 42 12.31 21.16 0.16
C PRO A 42 12.17 20.66 -1.28
N GLU A 43 13.00 19.69 -1.70
CA GLU A 43 13.06 19.23 -3.08
C GLU A 43 12.55 17.79 -3.25
N ILE A 44 12.82 16.93 -2.27
CA ILE A 44 12.59 15.49 -2.35
C ILE A 44 11.65 15.01 -1.22
N LYS A 45 10.69 14.17 -1.58
CA LYS A 45 9.79 13.45 -0.67
C LYS A 45 9.83 11.97 -1.05
N SER A 46 10.69 11.20 -0.41
CA SER A 46 10.84 9.78 -0.71
C SER A 46 10.25 8.91 0.38
N PHE A 47 9.73 7.76 -0.05
CA PHE A 47 9.29 6.69 0.82
C PHE A 47 10.00 5.42 0.38
N LYS A 48 10.85 4.87 1.24
CA LYS A 48 11.48 3.58 1.04
C LYS A 48 10.66 2.52 1.75
N ASP A 49 10.09 1.60 0.98
CA ASP A 49 9.35 0.48 1.52
C ASP A 49 10.31 -0.53 2.18
N CYS A 50 9.96 -0.99 3.38
CA CYS A 50 10.83 -1.88 4.14
C CYS A 50 10.74 -3.34 3.71
N ASP A 51 9.64 -3.75 3.07
CA ASP A 51 9.43 -5.13 2.62
C ASP A 51 10.17 -5.40 1.30
N SER A 52 9.99 -4.50 0.33
CA SER A 52 10.57 -4.61 -1.01
C SER A 52 11.91 -3.88 -1.17
N GLY A 53 12.24 -2.97 -0.25
CA GLY A 53 13.40 -2.08 -0.36
C GLY A 53 13.27 -1.00 -1.44
N GLN A 54 12.14 -0.96 -2.16
CA GLN A 54 11.92 -0.03 -3.25
C GLN A 54 11.64 1.38 -2.75
N GLU A 55 12.16 2.37 -3.48
CA GLU A 55 11.91 3.78 -3.21
C GLU A 55 10.79 4.32 -4.10
N PHE A 56 9.87 5.05 -3.49
CA PHE A 56 8.72 5.65 -4.13
C PHE A 56 8.69 7.16 -3.89
N TRP A 57 8.13 7.89 -4.84
CA TRP A 57 7.77 9.29 -4.62
C TRP A 57 6.56 9.36 -3.68
N ALA A 58 6.66 10.12 -2.60
CA ALA A 58 5.60 10.21 -1.61
C ALA A 58 4.77 11.49 -1.79
N VAL A 59 3.45 11.32 -1.96
CA VAL A 59 2.49 12.41 -2.05
C VAL A 59 1.57 12.37 -0.84
N ASP A 60 1.62 13.39 0.00
CA ASP A 60 0.76 13.49 1.18
C ASP A 60 -0.63 14.03 0.80
N SER A 61 -1.59 13.12 0.63
CA SER A 61 -3.01 13.46 0.48
C SER A 61 -3.73 13.54 1.83
N SER A 62 -3.06 13.18 2.93
CA SER A 62 -3.61 13.22 4.29
C SER A 62 -3.42 14.58 4.96
N ALA A 63 -2.48 15.40 4.47
CA ALA A 63 -1.98 16.63 5.10
C ALA A 63 -1.41 16.44 6.52
N GLN A 64 -1.28 15.19 6.97
CA GLN A 64 -0.80 14.82 8.29
C GLN A 64 0.63 14.30 8.26
N LEU A 65 1.08 13.70 7.15
CA LEU A 65 2.41 13.09 7.08
C LEU A 65 3.50 14.16 7.11
N GLU A 66 3.40 15.16 6.24
CA GLU A 66 4.39 16.25 6.17
C GLU A 66 4.36 17.11 7.43
N LEU A 67 3.17 17.34 7.98
CA LEU A 67 2.97 18.09 9.22
C LEU A 67 3.61 17.37 10.42
N GLN A 68 3.31 16.09 10.63
CA GLN A 68 3.89 15.33 11.73
C GLN A 68 5.40 15.16 11.56
N TYR A 69 5.88 14.92 10.34
CA TYR A 69 7.32 14.87 10.05
C TYR A 69 8.00 16.19 10.42
N SER A 70 7.43 17.34 10.01
CA SER A 70 8.02 18.65 10.33
C SER A 70 8.06 18.95 11.84
N GLN A 71 7.10 18.42 12.61
CA GLN A 71 7.03 18.57 14.06
C GLN A 71 8.10 17.76 14.81
N LEU A 72 8.77 16.82 14.13
CA LEU A 72 9.84 16.05 14.73
C LEU A 72 11.10 16.89 14.99
N ASN A 73 11.22 18.12 14.48
CA ASN A 73 12.38 19.00 14.73
C ASN A 73 13.72 18.30 14.44
N PHE A 74 13.98 18.02 13.17
CA PHE A 74 15.25 17.44 12.73
C PHE A 74 16.36 18.49 12.67
N GLU A 75 17.58 18.10 13.03
CA GLU A 75 18.76 18.95 12.91
C GLU A 75 19.21 19.09 11.44
N LYS A 76 18.92 18.08 10.62
CA LYS A 76 19.28 18.03 9.20
C LYS A 76 18.03 17.77 8.34
N PRO A 77 17.94 18.32 7.13
CA PRO A 77 16.89 17.94 6.20
C PRO A 77 17.07 16.48 5.76
N TYR A 78 15.98 15.85 5.32
CA TYR A 78 15.97 14.48 4.78
C TYR A 78 16.33 13.36 5.76
N GLU A 79 16.20 13.58 7.08
CA GLU A 79 16.38 12.51 8.06
C GLU A 79 15.28 11.44 7.90
N PRO A 80 15.64 10.17 7.64
CA PRO A 80 14.65 9.12 7.47
C PRO A 80 13.99 8.79 8.80
N VAL A 81 12.67 8.68 8.78
CA VAL A 81 11.88 8.23 9.93
C VAL A 81 11.01 7.06 9.55
N TYR A 82 10.80 6.16 10.50
CA TYR A 82 9.90 5.04 10.27
C TYR A 82 8.46 5.52 10.31
N VAL A 83 7.71 5.16 9.28
CA VAL A 83 6.30 5.48 9.14
C VAL A 83 5.48 4.25 8.75
N GLU A 84 4.25 4.25 9.24
CA GLU A 84 3.21 3.33 8.80
C GLU A 84 2.09 4.18 8.22
N VAL A 85 1.81 3.99 6.93
CA VAL A 85 0.86 4.83 6.19
C VAL A 85 -0.10 3.97 5.38
N GLU A 86 -1.37 4.36 5.36
CA GLU A 86 -2.34 3.79 4.44
C GLU A 86 -2.36 4.64 3.18
N GLY A 87 -2.13 4.02 2.03
CA GLY A 87 -2.00 4.74 0.77
C GLY A 87 -2.28 3.90 -0.46
N ILE A 88 -2.26 4.55 -1.61
CA ILE A 88 -2.46 3.91 -2.91
C ILE A 88 -1.17 4.09 -3.71
N LYS A 89 -0.58 2.97 -4.15
CA LYS A 89 0.58 2.99 -5.04
C LYS A 89 0.11 3.08 -6.49
N SER A 90 0.66 4.03 -7.22
CA SER A 90 0.41 4.23 -8.65
C SER A 90 1.74 4.38 -9.38
N LYS A 91 1.76 4.11 -10.69
CA LYS A 91 2.93 4.42 -11.51
C LYS A 91 3.19 5.93 -11.48
N SER A 92 4.45 6.34 -11.38
CA SER A 92 4.79 7.75 -11.50
C SER A 92 4.51 8.28 -12.91
N GLY A 93 4.18 9.57 -13.00
CA GLY A 93 4.02 10.23 -14.30
C GLY A 93 5.37 10.59 -14.92
N ASP A 94 5.41 10.71 -16.24
CA ASP A 94 6.60 11.11 -17.02
C ASP A 94 7.05 12.57 -16.78
N VAL A 95 6.26 13.38 -16.08
CA VAL A 95 6.56 14.79 -15.82
C VAL A 95 6.40 15.17 -14.34
N GLY A 96 7.30 16.00 -13.83
CA GLY A 96 7.29 16.53 -12.46
C GLY A 96 8.33 15.91 -11.54
N ARG A 97 8.26 16.23 -10.24
CA ARG A 97 9.26 15.79 -9.23
C ARG A 97 9.24 14.28 -8.95
N GLY A 98 8.11 13.61 -9.21
CA GLY A 98 7.98 12.16 -9.01
C GLY A 98 8.47 11.31 -10.18
N SER A 99 8.85 11.92 -11.31
CA SER A 99 9.21 11.20 -12.55
C SER A 99 10.49 10.39 -12.46
N GLU A 100 11.36 10.71 -11.50
CA GLU A 100 12.60 9.96 -11.25
C GLU A 100 12.34 8.63 -10.53
N TYR A 101 11.13 8.42 -10.01
CA TYR A 101 10.72 7.20 -9.31
C TYR A 101 9.84 6.35 -10.21
N ASP A 102 9.96 5.03 -10.14
CA ASP A 102 9.09 4.11 -10.91
C ASP A 102 7.62 4.20 -10.45
N SER A 103 7.43 4.43 -9.14
CA SER A 103 6.11 4.47 -8.50
C SER A 103 5.96 5.65 -7.54
N THR A 104 4.73 6.14 -7.44
CA THR A 104 4.27 7.17 -6.52
C THR A 104 3.33 6.56 -5.49
N LEU A 105 3.60 6.79 -4.21
CA LEU A 105 2.73 6.44 -3.10
C LEU A 105 1.90 7.65 -2.67
N VAL A 106 0.58 7.57 -2.89
CA VAL A 106 -0.38 8.57 -2.42
C VAL A 106 -0.84 8.21 -1.02
N VAL A 107 -0.32 8.91 -0.02
CA VAL A 107 -0.61 8.67 1.40
C VAL A 107 -1.98 9.27 1.74
N LYS A 108 -2.91 8.41 2.16
CA LYS A 108 -4.26 8.79 2.56
C LYS A 108 -4.40 8.98 4.06
N LYS A 109 -3.61 8.26 4.85
CA LYS A 109 -3.64 8.35 6.31
C LYS A 109 -2.31 7.92 6.91
N VAL A 110 -1.91 8.59 7.99
CA VAL A 110 -0.76 8.23 8.80
C VAL A 110 -1.23 7.39 9.98
N VAL A 111 -0.70 6.19 10.12
CA VAL A 111 -0.96 5.29 11.24
C VAL A 111 0.08 5.50 12.33
N LYS A 112 1.35 5.64 11.95
CA LYS A 112 2.46 5.82 12.88
C LYS A 112 3.60 6.59 12.22
N ILE A 113 4.31 7.37 13.04
CA ILE A 113 5.56 8.02 12.67
C ILE A 113 6.48 8.02 13.89
N THR A 114 7.75 7.66 13.70
CA THR A 114 8.76 7.69 14.77
C THR A 114 10.16 7.89 14.22
N LYS A 115 10.99 8.64 14.94
CA LYS A 115 12.42 8.80 14.65
C LYS A 115 13.21 7.51 14.84
N GLU A 116 12.72 6.62 15.70
CA GLU A 116 13.40 5.36 16.00
C GLU A 116 13.07 4.35 14.91
N ILE A 117 14.06 4.02 14.08
CA ILE A 117 13.93 3.02 13.02
C ILE A 117 14.06 1.63 13.67
N PRO A 118 12.99 0.82 13.70
CA PRO A 118 13.07 -0.51 14.27
C PRO A 118 13.88 -1.43 13.34
N GLN A 119 15.03 -1.90 13.81
CA GLN A 119 15.95 -2.74 13.01
C GLN A 119 15.34 -4.08 12.58
N ASP A 120 14.32 -4.55 13.29
CA ASP A 120 13.62 -5.79 12.97
C ASP A 120 12.70 -5.65 11.73
N VAL A 121 12.28 -4.43 11.38
CA VAL A 121 11.22 -4.19 10.39
C VAL A 121 11.77 -3.73 9.04
N CYS A 122 12.95 -3.11 9.02
CA CYS A 122 13.59 -2.52 7.84
C CYS A 122 15.06 -2.92 7.78
N ASN A 123 15.35 -4.15 7.33
CA ASN A 123 16.71 -4.73 7.30
C ASN A 123 17.12 -5.20 5.90
#